data_AF-A0A8H5W9G8-F1
#
_entry.id   AF-A0A8H5W9G8-F1
#
_cell.length_a   1.000
_cell.length_b   1.000
_cell.length_c   1.000
_cell.angle_alpha   90.00
_cell.angle_beta   90.00
_cell.angle_gamma   90.00
#
_symmetry.space_group_name_H-M   'P 1'
#
loop_
_entity.id
_entity.type
_entity.pdbx_description
1 polymer ?
#
loop_
_entity_poly.entity_id
_entity_poly.type
_entity_poly.pdbx_seq_one_letter_code
_entity_poly.pdbx_strand_id
1 'polypeptide(L)'
;MMERTVRAMEQKQEQFEREDRECIKAADAKTDANAWLERVGWADYLQGLDPEAIRQLTDPVGEEEHVLQLIQDSIMRVMLQARITATPSTVGSQALFEVQRKEVDKKPRRPFDNRVEEDTWARYTAVWVKLICYVYRAETMEDNERPGFRLTKRQGDTMDELTELIEEYVEDPEASPLNEDRVDELTLQVVMALLDHRLTAGEYRSGIISGLAVLGIRKDGGWMDVMDYTPMYSAVIKVARAMVVY
;
A
#
# COMPACT_ATOMS: atom_id res chain seq x y z
N MET A 1 5.73 -25.08 -40.39
CA MET A 1 6.45 -26.02 -39.48
C MET A 1 7.40 -25.24 -38.56
N MET A 2 8.15 -24.26 -39.10
CA MET A 2 9.08 -23.38 -38.38
C MET A 2 8.45 -22.51 -37.28
N GLU A 3 7.24 -21.97 -37.49
CA GLU A 3 6.53 -21.14 -36.48
C GLU A 3 6.12 -21.92 -35.22
N ARG A 4 5.80 -23.21 -35.34
CA ARG A 4 5.44 -24.05 -34.18
C ARG A 4 6.66 -24.39 -33.33
N THR A 5 7.82 -24.56 -33.96
CA THR A 5 9.09 -24.80 -33.26
C THR A 5 9.62 -23.54 -32.59
N VAL A 6 9.44 -22.36 -33.19
CA VAL A 6 9.80 -21.08 -32.56
C VAL A 6 8.94 -20.83 -31.32
N ARG A 7 7.60 -20.96 -31.40
CA ARG A 7 6.73 -20.84 -30.21
C ARG A 7 7.06 -21.85 -29.11
N ALA A 8 7.39 -23.09 -29.48
CA ALA A 8 7.75 -24.12 -28.50
C ALA A 8 9.11 -23.87 -27.84
N MET A 9 10.03 -23.17 -28.51
CA MET A 9 11.31 -22.72 -27.95
C MET A 9 11.11 -21.49 -27.06
N GLU A 10 10.30 -20.52 -27.48
CA GLU A 10 9.92 -19.35 -26.68
C GLU A 10 9.21 -19.77 -25.39
N GLN A 11 8.22 -20.68 -25.46
CA GLN A 11 7.54 -21.20 -24.27
C GLN A 11 8.48 -21.96 -23.33
N LYS A 12 9.47 -22.68 -23.86
CA LYS A 12 10.49 -23.36 -23.04
C LYS A 12 11.47 -22.39 -22.41
N GLN A 13 11.83 -21.32 -23.13
CA GLN A 13 12.70 -20.25 -22.65
C GLN A 13 11.99 -19.47 -21.53
N GLU A 14 10.74 -19.07 -21.74
CA GLU A 14 9.89 -18.44 -20.73
C GLU A 14 9.70 -19.35 -19.51
N GLN A 15 9.44 -20.65 -19.72
CA GLN A 15 9.29 -21.60 -18.63
C GLN A 15 10.60 -21.78 -17.84
N PHE A 16 11.76 -21.81 -18.52
CA PHE A 16 13.06 -21.90 -17.88
C PHE A 16 13.43 -20.61 -17.13
N GLU A 17 13.13 -19.43 -17.69
CA GLU A 17 13.31 -18.14 -17.02
C GLU A 17 12.37 -17.97 -15.81
N ARG A 18 11.18 -18.57 -15.85
CA ARG A 18 10.24 -18.65 -14.72
C ARG A 18 10.69 -19.65 -13.65
N GLU A 19 11.36 -20.73 -14.06
CA GLU A 19 11.93 -21.75 -13.16
C GLU A 19 13.26 -21.29 -12.50
N ASP A 20 14.02 -20.39 -13.14
CA ASP A 20 15.27 -19.81 -12.62
C ASP A 20 15.04 -18.56 -11.74
N ARG A 21 13.84 -17.96 -11.81
CA ARG A 21 13.39 -16.93 -10.86
C ARG A 21 13.13 -17.59 -9.50
N GLU A 22 13.95 -17.28 -8.51
CA GLU A 22 13.72 -17.74 -7.13
C GLU A 22 12.40 -17.17 -6.60
N CYS A 23 11.32 -17.96 -6.64
CA CYS A 23 10.07 -17.58 -6.00
C CYS A 23 10.23 -17.45 -4.48
N ILE A 24 9.38 -16.62 -3.86
CA ILE A 24 9.28 -16.52 -2.40
C ILE A 24 8.94 -17.90 -1.83
N LYS A 25 9.81 -18.36 -0.93
CA LYS A 25 9.64 -19.63 -0.21
C LYS A 25 8.83 -19.39 1.06
N ALA A 26 8.09 -20.41 1.51
CA ALA A 26 7.46 -20.41 2.82
C ALA A 26 8.51 -20.24 3.93
N ALA A 27 8.07 -19.78 5.10
CA ALA A 27 8.97 -19.64 6.24
C ALA A 27 9.58 -21.00 6.63
N ASP A 28 10.90 -21.07 6.81
CA ASP A 28 11.58 -22.24 7.36
C ASP A 28 12.23 -21.87 8.69
N ALA A 29 11.63 -22.34 9.79
CA ALA A 29 12.09 -22.18 11.17
C ALA A 29 13.58 -22.54 11.39
N LYS A 30 14.19 -23.33 10.50
CA LYS A 30 15.60 -23.75 10.60
C LYS A 30 16.57 -22.77 9.95
N THR A 31 16.13 -21.98 8.97
CA THR A 31 16.98 -21.00 8.25
C THR A 31 16.56 -19.56 8.51
N ASP A 32 15.27 -19.31 8.71
CA ASP A 32 14.71 -18.03 9.07
C ASP A 32 14.80 -17.86 10.59
N ALA A 33 15.95 -17.39 11.08
CA ALA A 33 16.20 -17.15 12.50
C ALA A 33 15.27 -16.09 13.14
N ASN A 34 14.28 -15.57 12.40
CA ASN A 34 13.46 -14.43 12.79
C ASN A 34 12.05 -14.89 13.20
N ALA A 35 11.86 -15.17 14.50
CA ALA A 35 10.55 -15.52 15.10
C ALA A 35 9.44 -14.49 14.82
N TRP A 36 9.81 -13.26 14.45
CA TRP A 36 8.87 -12.26 13.97
C TRP A 36 8.25 -12.63 12.61
N LEU A 37 9.04 -13.13 11.66
CA LEU A 37 8.56 -13.50 10.31
C LEU A 37 7.55 -14.64 10.38
N GLU A 38 7.79 -15.63 11.25
CA GLU A 38 6.83 -16.68 11.55
C GLU A 38 5.53 -16.11 12.15
N ARG A 39 5.65 -15.12 13.05
CA ARG A 39 4.50 -14.51 13.70
C ARG A 39 3.63 -13.71 12.72
N VAL A 40 4.25 -12.98 11.80
CA VAL A 40 3.50 -12.18 10.82
C VAL A 40 3.06 -13.02 9.62
N GLY A 41 3.78 -14.08 9.24
CA GLY A 41 3.39 -14.97 8.15
C GLY A 41 3.55 -14.35 6.75
N TRP A 42 4.45 -13.38 6.56
CA TRP A 42 4.67 -12.75 5.25
C TRP A 42 5.14 -13.74 4.19
N ALA A 43 6.04 -14.64 4.55
CA ALA A 43 6.59 -15.65 3.65
C ALA A 43 5.53 -16.64 3.17
N ASP A 44 4.64 -17.05 4.07
CA ASP A 44 3.53 -17.94 3.74
C ASP A 44 2.48 -17.23 2.88
N TYR A 45 2.20 -15.95 3.19
CA TYR A 45 1.25 -15.15 2.43
C TYR A 45 1.70 -14.89 0.99
N LEU A 46 2.97 -14.57 0.77
CA LEU A 46 3.53 -14.23 -0.54
C LEU A 46 4.17 -15.44 -1.24
N GLN A 47 4.01 -16.65 -0.70
CA GLN A 47 4.63 -17.87 -1.20
C GLN A 47 4.32 -18.10 -2.68
N GLY A 48 5.36 -18.45 -3.45
CA GLY A 48 5.25 -18.81 -4.86
C GLY A 48 5.26 -17.62 -5.82
N LEU A 49 5.17 -16.39 -5.31
CA LEU A 49 5.29 -15.18 -6.12
C LEU A 49 6.76 -14.82 -6.38
N ASP A 50 7.01 -14.10 -7.47
CA ASP A 50 8.33 -13.58 -7.80
C ASP A 50 8.68 -12.41 -6.86
N PRO A 51 9.74 -12.51 -6.03
CA PRO A 51 10.06 -11.51 -5.04
C PRO A 51 10.41 -10.14 -5.66
N GLU A 52 11.05 -10.12 -6.82
CA GLU A 52 11.43 -8.88 -7.47
C GLU A 52 10.21 -8.20 -8.09
N ALA A 53 9.35 -8.96 -8.78
CA ALA A 53 8.11 -8.42 -9.34
C ALA A 53 7.20 -7.86 -8.24
N ILE A 54 7.04 -8.58 -7.12
CA ILE A 54 6.23 -8.11 -5.99
C ILE A 54 6.85 -6.89 -5.31
N ARG A 55 8.19 -6.86 -5.14
CA ARG A 55 8.90 -5.70 -4.59
C ARG A 55 8.70 -4.45 -5.46
N GLN A 56 8.76 -4.60 -6.78
CA GLN A 56 8.60 -3.51 -7.76
C GLN A 56 7.24 -2.81 -7.66
N LEU A 57 6.20 -3.48 -7.15
CA LEU A 57 4.90 -2.85 -6.89
C LEU A 57 5.00 -1.65 -5.92
N THR A 58 6.02 -1.62 -5.06
CA THR A 58 6.27 -0.53 -4.10
C THR A 58 7.37 0.43 -4.54
N ASP A 59 7.91 0.28 -5.76
CA ASP A 59 8.94 1.17 -6.27
C ASP A 59 8.41 2.60 -6.45
N PRO A 60 9.29 3.62 -6.46
CA PRO A 60 8.88 5.00 -6.73
C PRO A 60 8.05 5.11 -8.01
N VAL A 61 7.16 6.10 -8.05
CA VAL A 61 6.38 6.39 -9.27
C VAL A 61 7.34 6.80 -10.39
N GLY A 62 7.24 6.12 -11.53
CA GLY A 62 8.05 6.35 -12.72
C GLY A 62 7.55 7.54 -13.56
N GLU A 63 8.38 7.97 -14.52
CA GLU A 63 8.12 9.15 -15.36
C GLU A 63 6.91 8.97 -16.29
N GLU A 64 6.64 7.74 -16.72
CA GLU A 64 5.52 7.39 -17.62
C GLU A 64 4.22 7.07 -16.86
N GLU A 65 4.27 6.96 -15.52
CA GLU A 65 3.10 6.61 -14.70
C GLU A 65 2.26 7.85 -14.35
N HIS A 66 1.80 8.59 -15.37
CA HIS A 66 1.13 9.90 -15.20
C HIS A 66 -0.08 9.86 -14.25
N VAL A 67 -0.90 8.80 -14.32
CA VAL A 67 -2.03 8.60 -13.41
C VAL A 67 -1.55 8.49 -11.96
N LEU A 68 -0.54 7.64 -11.70
CA LEU A 68 0.02 7.47 -10.36
C LEU A 68 0.75 8.71 -9.86
N GLN A 69 1.33 9.54 -10.74
CA GLN A 69 1.93 10.82 -10.34
C GLN A 69 0.85 11.75 -9.76
N LEU A 70 -0.30 11.85 -10.42
CA LEU A 70 -1.42 12.67 -9.95
C LEU A 70 -2.05 12.10 -8.66
N ILE A 71 -2.17 10.77 -8.56
CA ILE A 71 -2.59 10.10 -7.31
C ILE A 71 -1.57 10.39 -6.19
N GLN A 72 -0.27 10.30 -6.44
CA GLN A 72 0.79 10.59 -5.47
C GLN A 72 0.68 12.03 -4.95
N ASP A 73 0.55 12.99 -5.85
CA ASP A 73 0.43 14.41 -5.49
C ASP A 73 -0.81 14.66 -4.63
N SER A 74 -1.93 14.02 -4.99
CA SER A 74 -3.16 14.09 -4.20
C SER A 74 -3.00 13.47 -2.81
N ILE A 75 -2.38 12.30 -2.70
CA ILE A 75 -2.09 11.67 -1.41
C ILE A 75 -1.26 12.60 -0.52
N MET A 76 -0.24 13.26 -1.10
CA MET A 76 0.60 14.20 -0.36
C MET A 76 -0.22 15.39 0.18
N ARG A 77 -1.10 15.97 -0.63
CA ARG A 77 -1.99 17.08 -0.23
C ARG A 77 -2.99 16.63 0.84
N VAL A 78 -3.70 15.53 0.61
CA VAL A 78 -4.68 14.97 1.54
C VAL A 78 -4.03 14.63 2.89
N MET A 79 -2.86 14.01 2.90
CA MET A 79 -2.18 13.69 4.17
C MET A 79 -1.69 14.95 4.89
N LEU A 80 -1.16 15.93 4.15
CA LEU A 80 -0.80 17.21 4.75
C LEU A 80 -2.03 17.90 5.38
N GLN A 81 -3.17 17.88 4.70
CA GLN A 81 -4.41 18.45 5.21
C GLN A 81 -4.91 17.67 6.44
N ALA A 82 -4.85 16.34 6.43
CA ALA A 82 -5.15 15.49 7.59
C ALA A 82 -4.30 15.88 8.80
N ARG A 83 -3.00 16.14 8.58
CA ARG A 83 -2.10 16.63 9.63
C ARG A 83 -2.57 17.98 10.14
N ILE A 84 -2.87 18.94 9.28
CA ILE A 84 -3.32 20.28 9.70
C ILE A 84 -4.61 20.19 10.52
N THR A 85 -5.56 19.34 10.11
CA THR A 85 -6.83 19.17 10.82
C THR A 85 -6.63 18.49 12.18
N ALA A 86 -5.77 17.47 12.29
CA ALA A 86 -5.65 16.61 13.47
C ALA A 86 -4.99 17.25 14.72
N THR A 87 -5.42 18.46 15.08
CA THR A 87 -4.94 19.27 16.20
C THR A 87 -6.05 19.52 17.24
N PRO A 88 -5.71 19.77 18.51
CA PRO A 88 -6.70 20.07 19.55
C PRO A 88 -7.51 21.36 19.33
N SER A 89 -7.06 22.25 18.46
CA SER A 89 -7.78 23.48 18.11
C SER A 89 -8.93 23.24 17.12
N THR A 90 -8.84 22.17 16.33
CA THR A 90 -9.81 21.85 15.27
C THR A 90 -10.65 20.62 15.61
N VAL A 91 -10.01 19.57 16.14
CA VAL A 91 -10.67 18.29 16.47
C VAL A 91 -10.98 18.24 17.97
N GLY A 92 -12.21 17.87 18.30
CA GLY A 92 -12.66 17.72 19.68
C GLY A 92 -11.83 16.71 20.47
N SER A 93 -11.56 17.01 21.74
CA SER A 93 -10.69 16.20 22.60
C SER A 93 -11.12 14.73 22.68
N GLN A 94 -12.42 14.44 22.72
CA GLN A 94 -12.94 13.07 22.75
C GLN A 94 -12.49 12.25 21.54
N ALA A 95 -12.62 12.79 20.32
CA ALA A 95 -12.16 12.14 19.10
C ALA A 95 -10.65 11.90 19.11
N LEU A 96 -9.85 12.88 19.57
CA LEU A 96 -8.40 12.72 19.69
C LEU A 96 -8.00 11.63 20.71
N PHE A 97 -8.76 11.46 21.79
CA PHE A 97 -8.53 10.34 22.72
C PHE A 97 -8.92 8.99 22.10
N GLU A 98 -10.01 8.93 21.34
CA GLU A 98 -10.44 7.70 20.68
C GLU A 98 -9.45 7.26 19.60
N VAL A 99 -8.99 8.19 18.75
CA VAL A 99 -7.97 7.89 17.73
C VAL A 99 -6.63 7.44 18.32
N GLN A 100 -6.27 7.94 19.51
CA GLN A 100 -5.05 7.52 20.20
C GLN A 100 -5.16 6.13 20.83
N ARG A 101 -6.38 5.60 20.99
CA ARG A 101 -6.65 4.31 21.62
C ARG A 101 -5.90 3.18 20.90
N LYS A 102 -5.32 2.28 21.71
CA LYS A 102 -4.62 1.08 21.26
C LYS A 102 -5.36 -0.20 21.63
N GLU A 103 -6.12 -0.14 22.72
CA GLU A 103 -6.88 -1.26 23.28
C GLU A 103 -8.29 -0.77 23.61
N VAL A 104 -9.31 -1.54 23.24
CA VAL A 104 -10.73 -1.12 23.31
C VAL A 104 -11.12 -0.71 24.74
N ASP A 105 -10.64 -1.44 25.73
CA ASP A 105 -10.95 -1.29 27.15
C ASP A 105 -10.06 -0.27 27.89
N LYS A 106 -8.94 0.17 27.29
CA LYS A 106 -7.99 1.08 27.95
C LYS A 106 -8.02 2.48 27.34
N LYS A 107 -8.48 3.44 28.15
CA LYS A 107 -8.44 4.85 27.77
C LYS A 107 -6.98 5.36 27.71
N PRO A 108 -6.58 6.07 26.64
CA PRO A 108 -5.25 6.68 26.58
C PRO A 108 -4.99 7.71 27.67
N ARG A 109 -3.72 7.83 28.08
CA ARG A 109 -3.29 8.85 29.05
C ARG A 109 -3.22 10.26 28.47
N ARG A 110 -3.02 10.37 27.15
CA ARG A 110 -2.90 11.63 26.40
C ARG A 110 -3.72 11.52 25.12
N PRO A 111 -4.28 12.63 24.59
CA PRO A 111 -4.92 12.63 23.28
C PRO A 111 -3.90 12.34 22.17
N PHE A 112 -4.39 12.05 20.97
CA PHE A 112 -3.58 11.97 19.77
C PHE A 112 -2.81 13.28 19.58
N ASP A 113 -1.53 13.15 19.31
CA ASP A 113 -0.63 14.27 19.05
C ASP A 113 -0.01 14.02 17.67
N ASN A 114 -0.38 14.85 16.70
CA ASN A 114 0.12 14.77 15.33
C ASN A 114 1.50 15.44 15.16
N ARG A 115 2.04 16.09 16.20
CA ARG A 115 3.33 16.78 16.12
C ARG A 115 4.45 15.78 15.87
N VAL A 116 5.15 16.03 14.78
CA VAL A 116 6.39 15.40 14.33
C VAL A 116 7.16 16.45 13.54
N GLU A 117 8.45 16.24 13.35
CA GLU A 117 9.26 17.06 12.45
C GLU A 117 8.77 16.91 11.00
N GLU A 118 9.02 17.92 10.15
CA GLU A 118 8.54 17.92 8.76
C GLU A 118 9.13 16.78 7.94
N ASP A 119 10.42 16.48 8.14
CA ASP A 119 11.13 15.36 7.52
C ASP A 119 10.51 14.00 7.91
N THR A 120 10.04 13.88 9.14
CA THR A 120 9.42 12.68 9.69
C THR A 120 8.03 12.51 9.09
N TRP A 121 7.27 13.58 8.94
CA TRP A 121 6.00 13.55 8.23
C TRP A 121 6.18 13.15 6.77
N ALA A 122 7.15 13.76 6.07
CA ALA A 122 7.44 13.43 4.67
C ALA A 122 7.79 11.94 4.50
N ARG A 123 8.63 11.38 5.39
CA ARG A 123 8.92 9.95 5.42
C ARG A 123 7.68 9.09 5.66
N TYR A 124 6.78 9.53 6.54
CA TYR A 124 5.56 8.78 6.82
C TYR A 124 4.59 8.80 5.65
N THR A 125 4.40 9.94 5.01
CA THR A 125 3.61 10.08 3.77
C THR A 125 4.21 9.23 2.65
N ALA A 126 5.55 9.16 2.53
CA ALA A 126 6.19 8.32 1.52
C ALA A 126 5.88 6.82 1.70
N VAL A 127 5.74 6.33 2.94
CA VAL A 127 5.29 4.94 3.18
C VAL A 127 3.87 4.74 2.67
N TRP A 128 2.99 5.72 2.85
CA TRP A 128 1.62 5.64 2.34
C TRP A 128 1.53 5.70 0.82
N VAL A 129 2.32 6.56 0.18
CA VAL A 129 2.42 6.59 -1.28
C VAL A 129 2.77 5.20 -1.79
N LYS A 130 3.80 4.54 -1.21
CA LYS A 130 4.15 3.17 -1.60
C LYS A 130 3.00 2.17 -1.42
N LEU A 131 2.19 2.31 -0.36
CA LEU A 131 1.04 1.42 -0.14
C LEU A 131 -0.06 1.64 -1.18
N ILE A 132 -0.35 2.88 -1.56
CA ILE A 132 -1.36 3.15 -2.58
C ILE A 132 -0.85 2.75 -3.97
N CYS A 133 0.41 3.05 -4.32
CA CYS A 133 1.04 2.55 -5.54
C CYS A 133 0.99 1.03 -5.60
N TYR A 134 1.30 0.35 -4.50
CA TYR A 134 1.18 -1.09 -4.39
C TYR A 134 -0.24 -1.58 -4.69
N VAL A 135 -1.27 -1.00 -4.06
CA VAL A 135 -2.66 -1.41 -4.29
C VAL A 135 -3.03 -1.20 -5.76
N TYR A 136 -2.74 -0.02 -6.31
CA TYR A 136 -3.05 0.32 -7.70
C TYR A 136 -2.36 -0.62 -8.70
N ARG A 137 -1.03 -0.78 -8.59
CA ARG A 137 -0.26 -1.65 -9.50
C ARG A 137 -0.64 -3.12 -9.34
N ALA A 138 -0.97 -3.57 -8.13
CA ALA A 138 -1.36 -4.95 -7.92
C ALA A 138 -2.76 -5.26 -8.49
N GLU A 139 -3.69 -4.29 -8.55
CA GLU A 139 -4.99 -4.51 -9.21
C GLU A 139 -4.85 -4.76 -10.72
N THR A 140 -3.79 -4.26 -11.36
CA THR A 140 -3.55 -4.43 -12.80
C THR A 140 -2.79 -5.71 -13.16
N MET A 141 -2.35 -6.49 -12.16
CA MET A 141 -1.64 -7.76 -12.36
C MET A 141 -2.59 -8.92 -12.71
N GLU A 142 -2.06 -9.94 -13.37
CA GLU A 142 -2.76 -11.21 -13.54
C GLU A 142 -3.01 -11.90 -12.19
N ASP A 143 -4.18 -12.55 -12.04
CA ASP A 143 -4.64 -13.15 -10.78
C ASP A 143 -3.66 -14.16 -10.14
N ASN A 144 -2.86 -14.85 -10.96
CA ASN A 144 -1.87 -15.85 -10.53
C ASN A 144 -0.52 -15.26 -10.11
N GLU A 145 -0.25 -13.99 -10.45
CA GLU A 145 0.99 -13.28 -10.10
C GLU A 145 0.76 -12.22 -9.02
N ARG A 146 -0.50 -11.89 -8.77
CA ARG A 146 -0.94 -10.89 -7.82
C ARG A 146 -0.97 -11.44 -6.37
N PRO A 147 -0.53 -10.65 -5.37
CA PRO A 147 -0.75 -10.99 -3.96
C PRO A 147 -2.25 -11.17 -3.64
N GLY A 148 -2.57 -12.14 -2.78
CA GLY A 148 -3.93 -12.62 -2.52
C GLY A 148 -4.91 -11.65 -1.83
N PHE A 149 -4.59 -10.37 -1.67
CA PHE A 149 -5.52 -9.39 -1.11
C PHE A 149 -6.71 -9.16 -2.05
N ARG A 150 -7.80 -8.64 -1.49
CA ARG A 150 -9.04 -8.39 -2.24
C ARG A 150 -9.66 -7.08 -1.78
N LEU A 151 -9.78 -6.12 -2.70
CA LEU A 151 -10.58 -4.94 -2.46
C LEU A 151 -12.04 -5.33 -2.25
N THR A 152 -12.68 -4.67 -1.29
CA THR A 152 -14.14 -4.73 -1.18
C THR A 152 -14.76 -3.97 -2.35
N LYS A 153 -16.03 -4.23 -2.65
CA LYS A 153 -16.74 -3.47 -3.70
C LYS A 153 -16.59 -1.96 -3.53
N ARG A 154 -16.81 -1.44 -2.31
CA ARG A 154 -16.64 -0.01 -2.01
C ARG A 154 -15.21 0.49 -2.29
N GLN A 155 -14.19 -0.32 -1.99
CA GLN A 155 -12.80 0.06 -2.23
C GLN A 155 -12.47 0.09 -3.72
N GLY A 156 -12.97 -0.89 -4.49
CA GLY A 156 -12.86 -0.92 -5.95
C GLY A 156 -13.57 0.27 -6.59
N ASP A 157 -14.87 0.42 -6.32
CA ASP A 157 -15.70 1.49 -6.90
C ASP A 157 -15.07 2.89 -6.69
N THR A 158 -14.53 3.19 -5.50
CA THR A 158 -13.88 4.49 -5.23
C THR A 158 -12.50 4.63 -5.89
N MET A 159 -11.74 3.53 -6.04
CA MET A 159 -10.47 3.56 -6.77
C MET A 159 -10.71 3.75 -8.27
N ASP A 160 -11.71 3.07 -8.82
CA ASP A 160 -12.10 3.19 -10.21
C ASP A 160 -12.54 4.63 -10.52
N GLU A 161 -13.41 5.23 -9.70
CA GLU A 161 -13.84 6.62 -9.88
C GLU A 161 -12.68 7.63 -9.82
N LEU A 162 -11.71 7.43 -8.91
CA LEU A 162 -10.50 8.26 -8.86
C LEU A 162 -9.65 8.10 -10.12
N THR A 163 -9.48 6.86 -10.57
CA THR A 163 -8.62 6.52 -11.71
C THR A 163 -9.21 7.03 -13.01
N GLU A 164 -10.49 6.77 -13.26
CA GLU A 164 -11.23 7.24 -14.43
C GLU A 164 -11.14 8.77 -14.57
N LEU A 165 -11.38 9.52 -13.49
CA LEU A 165 -11.27 10.98 -13.49
C LEU A 165 -9.88 11.48 -13.91
N ILE A 166 -8.83 10.80 -13.43
CA ILE A 166 -7.45 11.17 -13.73
C ILE A 166 -7.07 10.75 -15.15
N GLU A 167 -7.50 9.56 -15.59
CA GLU A 167 -7.27 9.06 -16.94
C GLU A 167 -7.90 9.97 -18.00
N GLU A 168 -9.14 10.43 -17.79
CA GLU A 168 -9.80 11.40 -18.68
C GLU A 168 -8.97 12.68 -18.86
N TYR A 169 -8.37 13.19 -17.78
CA TYR A 169 -7.47 14.35 -17.85
C TYR A 169 -6.15 14.04 -18.55
N VAL A 170 -5.55 12.87 -18.30
CA VAL A 170 -4.29 12.46 -18.93
C VAL A 170 -4.46 12.27 -20.44
N GLU A 171 -5.62 11.76 -20.88
CA GLU A 171 -5.93 11.57 -22.29
C GLU A 171 -6.19 12.89 -23.04
N ASP A 172 -6.99 13.80 -22.46
CA ASP A 172 -7.29 15.11 -23.05
C ASP A 172 -7.42 16.22 -21.99
N PRO A 173 -6.30 16.88 -21.61
CA PRO A 173 -6.30 17.94 -20.62
C PRO A 173 -7.14 19.18 -20.98
N GLU A 174 -7.39 19.43 -22.28
CA GLU A 174 -8.15 20.59 -22.74
C GLU A 174 -9.67 20.33 -22.65
N ALA A 175 -10.10 19.11 -22.99
CA ALA A 175 -11.51 18.72 -22.91
C ALA A 175 -11.94 18.41 -21.47
N SER A 176 -11.05 17.81 -20.67
CA SER A 176 -11.33 17.34 -19.32
C SER A 176 -10.35 17.94 -18.30
N PRO A 177 -10.43 19.25 -18.01
CA PRO A 177 -9.50 19.90 -17.08
C PRO A 177 -9.60 19.30 -15.68
N LEU A 178 -8.45 19.02 -15.08
CA LEU A 178 -8.38 18.38 -13.77
C LEU A 178 -8.99 19.28 -12.68
N ASN A 179 -9.94 18.72 -11.94
CA ASN A 179 -10.43 19.33 -10.71
C ASN A 179 -9.67 18.75 -9.52
N GLU A 180 -8.61 19.44 -9.08
CA GLU A 180 -7.77 18.99 -7.96
C GLU A 180 -8.56 18.74 -6.67
N ASP A 181 -9.55 19.58 -6.35
CA ASP A 181 -10.38 19.39 -5.15
C ASP A 181 -11.17 18.08 -5.22
N ARG A 182 -11.69 17.73 -6.40
CA ARG A 182 -12.40 16.47 -6.60
C ARG A 182 -11.46 15.26 -6.52
N VAL A 183 -10.25 15.38 -7.08
CA VAL A 183 -9.21 14.34 -6.97
C VAL A 183 -8.82 14.12 -5.51
N ASP A 184 -8.64 15.20 -4.74
CA ASP A 184 -8.30 15.13 -3.32
C ASP A 184 -9.45 14.54 -2.48
N GLU A 185 -10.71 14.87 -2.81
CA GLU A 185 -11.89 14.26 -2.19
C GLU A 185 -11.94 12.75 -2.44
N LEU A 186 -11.77 12.31 -3.69
CA LEU A 186 -11.78 10.90 -4.06
C LEU A 186 -10.60 10.15 -3.45
N THR A 187 -9.41 10.75 -3.43
CA THR A 187 -8.23 10.18 -2.75
C THR A 187 -8.48 9.98 -1.27
N LEU A 188 -9.09 10.94 -0.58
CA LEU A 188 -9.52 10.77 0.81
C LEU A 188 -10.50 9.60 0.96
N GLN A 189 -11.49 9.50 0.07
CA GLN A 189 -12.46 8.40 0.10
C GLN A 189 -11.80 7.03 -0.11
N VAL A 190 -10.83 6.92 -1.02
CA VAL A 190 -10.03 5.69 -1.23
C VAL A 190 -9.31 5.32 0.07
N VAL A 191 -8.55 6.26 0.67
CA VAL A 191 -7.79 6.00 1.90
C VAL A 191 -8.72 5.59 3.05
N MET A 192 -9.85 6.28 3.21
CA MET A 192 -10.84 5.95 4.23
C MET A 192 -11.48 4.58 4.00
N ALA A 193 -11.81 4.24 2.75
CA ALA A 193 -12.34 2.92 2.41
C ALA A 193 -11.32 1.80 2.68
N LEU A 194 -10.04 2.03 2.41
CA LEU A 194 -8.95 1.09 2.72
C LEU A 194 -8.76 0.89 4.23
N LEU A 195 -8.85 1.98 5.02
CA LEU A 195 -8.76 1.94 6.49
C LEU A 195 -9.97 1.25 7.15
N ASP A 196 -11.16 1.36 6.56
CA ASP A 196 -12.41 0.75 7.06
C ASP A 196 -12.53 -0.76 6.73
N HIS A 197 -11.44 -1.41 6.31
CA HIS A 197 -11.45 -2.83 5.95
C HIS A 197 -11.64 -3.73 7.19
N ARG A 198 -12.64 -4.61 7.15
CA ARG A 198 -12.92 -5.56 8.24
C ARG A 198 -12.04 -6.80 8.15
N LEU A 199 -11.23 -7.04 9.18
CA LEU A 199 -10.25 -8.15 9.24
C LEU A 199 -10.83 -9.53 9.61
N THR A 200 -12.13 -9.77 9.37
CA THR A 200 -12.82 -10.99 9.84
C THR A 200 -12.50 -12.25 9.04
N ALA A 201 -11.97 -12.12 7.82
CA ALA A 201 -11.74 -13.23 6.89
C ALA A 201 -10.25 -13.46 6.57
N GLY A 202 -9.36 -13.02 7.47
CA GLY A 202 -7.91 -13.04 7.29
C GLY A 202 -7.35 -11.62 7.09
N GLU A 203 -6.23 -11.32 7.75
CA GLU A 203 -5.66 -9.97 7.77
C GLU A 203 -5.13 -9.52 6.40
N TYR A 204 -4.53 -10.45 5.65
CA TYR A 204 -3.98 -10.19 4.31
C TYR A 204 -5.01 -9.95 3.20
N ARG A 205 -6.30 -10.06 3.51
CA ARG A 205 -7.34 -9.57 2.58
C ARG A 205 -7.33 -8.05 2.44
N SER A 206 -6.82 -7.34 3.45
CA SER A 206 -6.63 -5.89 3.41
C SER A 206 -5.45 -5.54 2.50
N GLY A 207 -5.69 -4.66 1.51
CA GLY A 207 -4.63 -4.13 0.65
C GLY A 207 -3.51 -3.42 1.43
N ILE A 208 -3.84 -2.74 2.54
CA ILE A 208 -2.84 -2.10 3.42
C ILE A 208 -1.96 -3.15 4.10
N ILE A 209 -2.55 -4.20 4.68
CA ILE A 209 -1.78 -5.25 5.38
C ILE A 209 -0.95 -6.06 4.39
N SER A 210 -1.49 -6.33 3.20
CA SER A 210 -0.76 -6.95 2.11
C SER A 210 0.43 -6.11 1.64
N GLY A 211 0.22 -4.81 1.39
CA GLY A 211 1.29 -3.90 0.98
C GLY A 211 2.36 -3.76 2.07
N LEU A 212 1.97 -3.79 3.34
CA LEU A 212 2.91 -3.88 4.46
C LEU A 212 3.78 -5.14 4.37
N ALA A 213 3.23 -6.32 4.08
CA ALA A 213 4.05 -7.52 3.88
C ALA A 213 5.08 -7.35 2.75
N VAL A 214 4.66 -6.76 1.62
CA VAL A 214 5.56 -6.48 0.48
C VAL A 214 6.67 -5.49 0.84
N LEU A 215 6.35 -4.45 1.62
CA LEU A 215 7.36 -3.53 2.17
C LEU A 215 8.37 -4.22 3.08
N GLY A 216 8.16 -5.48 3.48
CA GLY A 216 9.11 -6.27 4.25
C GLY A 216 10.17 -6.97 3.41
N ILE A 217 10.03 -6.99 2.08
CA ILE A 217 10.97 -7.60 1.15
C ILE A 217 12.15 -6.64 0.90
N ARG A 218 13.37 -7.15 1.04
CA ARG A 218 14.61 -6.45 0.72
C ARG A 218 14.97 -6.64 -0.75
N LYS A 219 15.87 -5.78 -1.24
CA LYS A 219 16.38 -5.85 -2.63
C LYS A 219 17.12 -7.16 -2.96
N ASP A 220 17.60 -7.88 -1.96
CA ASP A 220 18.27 -9.17 -2.14
C ASP A 220 17.29 -10.37 -2.08
N GLY A 221 15.97 -10.11 -2.09
CA GLY A 221 14.94 -11.14 -1.95
C GLY A 221 14.75 -11.65 -0.51
N GLY A 222 15.57 -11.19 0.44
CA GLY A 222 15.43 -11.51 1.86
C GLY A 222 14.39 -10.65 2.56
N TRP A 223 14.20 -10.90 3.85
CA TRP A 223 13.25 -10.15 4.68
C TRP A 223 13.94 -9.11 5.56
N MET A 224 13.26 -7.99 5.81
CA MET A 224 13.70 -7.00 6.80
C MET A 224 13.62 -7.55 8.21
N ASP A 225 14.51 -7.09 9.08
CA ASP A 225 14.40 -7.36 10.51
C ASP A 225 13.39 -6.42 11.19
N VAL A 226 13.05 -6.74 12.43
CA VAL A 226 12.03 -6.03 13.21
C VAL A 226 12.37 -4.56 13.44
N MET A 227 13.64 -4.25 13.69
CA MET A 227 14.09 -2.90 14.02
C MET A 227 14.00 -1.98 12.82
N ASP A 228 14.34 -2.50 11.64
CA ASP A 228 14.25 -1.78 10.37
C ASP A 228 12.79 -1.65 9.90
N TYR A 229 11.94 -2.63 10.21
CA TYR A 229 10.55 -2.64 9.75
C TYR A 229 9.60 -1.82 10.64
N THR A 230 9.77 -1.83 11.96
CA THR A 230 8.86 -1.17 12.92
C THR A 230 8.60 0.33 12.64
N PRO A 231 9.58 1.12 12.14
CA PRO A 231 9.34 2.49 11.70
C PRO A 231 8.24 2.63 10.64
N MET A 232 8.07 1.65 9.73
CA MET A 232 7.02 1.68 8.70
C MET A 232 5.63 1.48 9.30
N TYR A 233 5.46 0.56 10.26
CA TYR A 233 4.18 0.49 11.00
C TYR A 233 3.87 1.78 11.73
N SER A 234 4.89 2.40 12.34
CA SER A 234 4.72 3.66 13.06
C SER A 234 4.26 4.78 12.13
N ALA A 235 4.82 4.84 10.91
CA ALA A 235 4.38 5.74 9.86
C ALA A 235 2.91 5.54 9.50
N VAL A 236 2.54 4.29 9.19
CA VAL A 236 1.17 3.94 8.79
C VAL A 236 0.18 4.29 9.89
N ILE A 237 0.43 3.87 11.13
CA ILE A 237 -0.44 4.14 12.27
C ILE A 237 -0.58 5.63 12.53
N LYS A 238 0.53 6.40 12.48
CA LYS A 238 0.50 7.85 12.78
C LYS A 238 -0.35 8.60 11.77
N VAL A 239 -0.17 8.33 10.49
CA VAL A 239 -0.92 8.99 9.42
C VAL A 239 -2.36 8.48 9.39
N ALA A 240 -2.63 7.17 9.50
CA ALA A 240 -4.00 6.62 9.61
C ALA A 240 -4.82 7.34 10.67
N ARG A 241 -4.20 7.57 11.84
CA ARG A 241 -4.83 8.28 12.95
C ARG A 241 -5.18 9.73 12.60
N ALA A 242 -4.30 10.43 11.87
CA ALA A 242 -4.62 11.77 11.38
C ALA A 242 -5.76 11.73 10.33
N MET A 243 -5.75 10.75 9.42
CA MET A 243 -6.76 10.59 8.37
C MET A 243 -8.17 10.38 8.92
N VAL A 244 -8.34 9.61 10.00
CA VAL A 244 -9.66 9.31 10.58
C VAL A 244 -10.33 10.55 11.20
N VAL A 245 -9.59 11.64 11.41
CA VAL A 245 -10.11 12.93 11.92
C VAL A 245 -9.93 14.06 10.91
N TYR A 246 -9.78 13.72 9.62
CA TYR A 246 -9.71 14.66 8.51
C TYR A 246 -10.89 15.63 8.50
#